data_AF-A0A0A1W479-F1
#
_entry.id   AF-A0A0A1W479-F1
#
_cell.length_a   1.000
_cell.length_b   1.000
_cell.length_c   1.000
_cell.angle_alpha   90.00
_cell.angle_beta   90.00
_cell.angle_gamma   90.00
#
_symmetry.space_group_name_H-M   'P 1'
#
loop_
_entity.id
_entity.type
_entity.pdbx_description
1 polymer ?
#
loop_
_entity_poly.entity_id
_entity_poly.type
_entity_poly.pdbx_seq_one_letter_code
_entity_poly.pdbx_strand_id
1 'polypeptide(L)'
;MLIALLFAAAAPDCTYDRAAMMALPQQTFDQEPGGWRSLSMRGCEAEAADLIRNWREKNKPERLASILYWHEGQLRANLGQRDAAITLFEKSRKTVEDDHGMGWNLYVDGSIAFLRRDRPAFDKWHAALAALPKPEDFDPRGPDGKPIAIAWPMNLNVLDGFARCWDKSYKEAYGMCAMPNRIIKTGA
;
A
#
# COMPACT_ATOMS: atom_id res chain seq x y z
N MET A 1 -2.68 5.23 46.99
CA MET A 1 -1.69 5.37 45.91
C MET A 1 -1.76 4.12 45.05
N LEU A 2 -2.32 4.18 43.85
CA LEU A 2 -2.23 3.11 42.86
C LEU A 2 -0.97 3.36 42.03
N ILE A 3 -0.02 2.42 42.05
CA ILE A 3 1.17 2.44 41.20
C ILE A 3 0.75 1.85 39.85
N ALA A 4 0.68 2.69 38.81
CA ALA A 4 0.54 2.23 37.44
C ALA A 4 1.89 1.71 36.94
N LEU A 5 2.03 0.39 36.83
CA LEU A 5 3.17 -0.25 36.18
C LEU A 5 3.03 -0.06 34.66
N LEU A 6 3.80 0.87 34.11
CA LEU A 6 3.98 1.00 32.66
C LEU A 6 4.94 -0.12 32.19
N PHE A 7 4.39 -1.16 31.58
CA PHE A 7 5.20 -2.13 30.84
C PHE A 7 5.64 -1.49 29.52
N ALA A 8 6.91 -1.10 29.42
CA ALA A 8 7.52 -0.76 28.14
C ALA A 8 7.68 -2.05 27.32
N ALA A 9 6.96 -2.17 26.20
CA ALA A 9 7.19 -3.26 25.25
C ALA A 9 8.61 -3.15 24.68
N ALA A 10 9.31 -4.28 24.58
CA ALA A 10 10.63 -4.33 23.95
C ALA A 10 10.52 -3.88 22.48
N ALA A 11 11.50 -3.09 22.03
CA ALA A 11 11.57 -2.68 20.62
C ALA A 11 11.66 -3.91 19.70
N PRO A 12 11.06 -3.86 18.50
CA PRO A 12 11.12 -4.98 17.58
C PRO A 12 12.55 -5.25 17.13
N ASP A 13 12.88 -6.53 16.94
CA ASP A 13 14.13 -6.92 16.30
C ASP A 13 14.02 -6.68 14.79
N CYS A 14 14.74 -5.68 14.31
CA CYS A 14 14.79 -5.29 12.91
C CYS A 14 16.03 -5.81 12.18
N THR A 15 16.73 -6.80 12.73
CA THR A 15 17.85 -7.46 12.05
C THR A 15 17.38 -8.36 10.90
N TYR A 16 18.18 -8.41 9.84
CA TYR A 16 17.98 -9.26 8.67
C TYR A 16 19.31 -9.41 7.89
N ASP A 17 19.42 -10.46 7.07
CA ASP A 17 20.55 -10.61 6.15
C ASP A 17 20.37 -9.69 4.95
N ARG A 18 21.04 -8.53 4.98
CA ARG A 18 20.99 -7.56 3.89
C ARG A 18 21.52 -8.11 2.58
N ALA A 19 22.60 -8.90 2.60
CA ALA A 19 23.21 -9.41 1.38
C ALA A 19 22.27 -10.39 0.67
N ALA A 20 21.64 -11.30 1.43
CA ALA A 20 20.63 -12.21 0.92
C ALA A 20 19.41 -11.45 0.36
N MET A 21 18.85 -10.48 1.09
CA MET A 21 17.70 -9.70 0.62
C MET A 21 17.99 -8.95 -0.67
N MET A 22 19.20 -8.38 -0.81
CA MET A 22 19.63 -7.66 -2.02
C MET A 22 19.84 -8.57 -3.24
N ALA A 23 19.84 -9.89 -3.07
CA ALA A 23 20.02 -10.88 -4.14
C ALA A 23 18.70 -11.55 -4.56
N LEU A 24 17.60 -11.30 -3.84
CA LEU A 24 16.30 -11.89 -4.17
C LEU A 24 15.77 -11.38 -5.52
N PRO A 25 15.16 -12.25 -6.34
CA PRO A 25 14.35 -11.84 -7.48
C PRO A 25 13.20 -10.93 -7.04
N GLN A 26 12.75 -10.03 -7.92
CA GLN A 26 11.73 -9.03 -7.58
C GLN A 26 10.47 -9.65 -6.97
N GLN A 27 9.96 -10.74 -7.57
CA GLN A 27 8.74 -11.39 -7.09
C GLN A 27 8.89 -11.86 -5.63
N THR A 28 9.97 -12.57 -5.32
CA THR A 28 10.23 -13.05 -3.95
C THR A 28 10.51 -11.90 -3.00
N PHE A 29 11.27 -10.89 -3.43
CA PHE A 29 11.54 -9.70 -2.64
C PHE A 29 10.27 -8.93 -2.29
N ASP A 30 9.36 -8.79 -3.27
CA ASP A 30 8.21 -7.90 -3.21
C ASP A 30 6.86 -8.57 -2.94
N GLN A 31 6.71 -9.88 -2.96
CA GLN A 31 5.38 -10.49 -2.80
C GLN A 31 5.36 -11.57 -1.72
N GLU A 32 6.52 -12.09 -1.33
CA GLU A 32 6.61 -13.19 -0.37
C GLU A 32 6.99 -12.72 1.03
N PRO A 33 6.62 -13.48 2.08
CA PRO A 33 7.05 -13.20 3.45
C PRO A 33 8.57 -13.18 3.62
N GLY A 34 9.30 -13.95 2.80
CA GLY A 34 10.76 -13.99 2.80
C GLY A 34 11.46 -12.72 2.28
N GLY A 35 10.70 -11.77 1.73
CA GLY A 35 11.19 -10.47 1.30
C GLY A 35 11.01 -9.36 2.35
N TRP A 36 10.83 -8.12 1.89
CA TRP A 36 10.76 -6.94 2.77
C TRP A 36 9.57 -6.97 3.75
N ARG A 37 8.50 -7.72 3.44
CA ARG A 37 7.29 -7.83 4.28
C ARG A 37 7.59 -8.38 5.66
N SER A 38 8.58 -9.28 5.80
CA SER A 38 8.98 -9.81 7.12
C SER A 38 9.35 -8.71 8.13
N LEU A 39 10.00 -7.64 7.68
CA LEU A 39 10.36 -6.49 8.53
C LEU A 39 9.12 -5.68 8.90
N SER A 40 8.30 -5.33 7.90
CA SER A 40 7.06 -4.57 8.12
C SER A 40 6.10 -5.29 9.08
N MET A 41 5.94 -6.61 8.95
CA MET A 41 5.12 -7.43 9.85
C MET A 41 5.63 -7.46 11.31
N ARG A 42 6.94 -7.27 11.52
CA ARG A 42 7.54 -7.13 12.86
C ARG A 42 7.47 -5.71 13.41
N GLY A 43 6.92 -4.75 12.65
CA GLY A 43 6.87 -3.34 13.03
C GLY A 43 8.09 -2.52 12.60
N CYS A 44 9.01 -3.12 11.84
CA CYS A 44 10.24 -2.47 11.33
C CYS A 44 9.98 -1.76 9.99
N GLU A 45 9.01 -0.83 9.98
CA GLU A 45 8.56 -0.14 8.75
C GLU A 45 9.67 0.74 8.15
N ALA A 46 10.51 1.36 8.99
CA ALA A 46 11.60 2.22 8.52
C ALA A 46 12.67 1.40 7.78
N GLU A 47 13.09 0.29 8.39
CA GLU A 47 14.06 -0.64 7.81
C GLU A 47 13.51 -1.31 6.55
N ALA A 48 12.22 -1.67 6.55
CA ALA A 48 11.55 -2.20 5.37
C ALA A 48 11.53 -1.18 4.22
N ALA A 49 11.25 0.10 4.50
CA ALA A 49 11.24 1.15 3.48
C ALA A 49 12.65 1.41 2.92
N ASP A 50 13.67 1.46 3.79
CA ASP A 50 15.07 1.57 3.36
C ASP A 50 15.52 0.35 2.56
N LEU A 51 15.05 -0.84 2.92
CA LEU A 51 15.34 -2.08 2.21
C LEU A 51 14.77 -2.05 0.78
N ILE A 52 13.51 -1.63 0.61
CA ILE A 52 12.89 -1.48 -0.72
C ILE A 52 13.68 -0.49 -1.57
N ARG A 53 14.01 0.68 -1.01
CA ARG A 53 14.81 1.70 -1.71
C ARG A 53 16.12 1.11 -2.21
N ASN A 54 16.88 0.49 -1.31
CA ASN A 54 18.19 -0.10 -1.62
C ASN A 54 18.09 -1.20 -2.69
N TRP A 55 17.07 -2.06 -2.60
CA TRP A 55 16.85 -3.12 -3.57
C TRP A 55 16.56 -2.54 -4.96
N ARG A 56 15.68 -1.53 -5.06
CA ARG A 56 15.37 -0.87 -6.34
C ARG A 56 16.60 -0.18 -6.93
N GLU A 57 17.37 0.55 -6.12
CA GLU A 57 18.57 1.27 -6.58
C GLU A 57 19.64 0.31 -7.11
N LYS A 58 19.81 -0.85 -6.46
CA LYS A 58 20.77 -1.88 -6.89
C LYS A 58 20.30 -2.62 -8.14
N ASN A 59 19.07 -3.13 -8.14
CA ASN A 59 18.61 -4.07 -9.15
C ASN A 59 18.02 -3.41 -10.39
N LYS A 60 17.72 -2.09 -10.33
CA LYS A 60 17.16 -1.30 -11.43
C LYS A 60 16.06 -2.06 -12.19
N PRO A 61 15.02 -2.54 -11.48
CA PRO A 61 13.95 -3.30 -12.10
C PRO A 61 13.29 -2.51 -13.24
N GLU A 62 12.80 -3.22 -14.26
CA GLU A 62 12.12 -2.61 -15.40
C GLU A 62 10.90 -1.78 -14.98
N ARG A 63 10.32 -1.03 -15.92
CA ARG A 63 9.22 -0.05 -15.74
C ARG A 63 8.03 -0.55 -14.90
N LEU A 64 7.81 -1.88 -14.83
CA LEU A 64 6.87 -2.57 -13.94
C LEU A 64 7.19 -2.45 -12.43
N ALA A 65 8.31 -1.81 -12.06
CA ALA A 65 8.70 -1.49 -10.69
C ALA A 65 7.87 -0.37 -10.02
N SER A 66 6.84 0.13 -10.70
CA SER A 66 5.88 1.11 -10.14
C SER A 66 5.33 0.65 -8.79
N ILE A 67 5.14 -0.66 -8.60
CA ILE A 67 4.65 -1.23 -7.35
C ILE A 67 5.65 -1.11 -6.18
N LEU A 68 6.96 -1.19 -6.42
CA LEU A 68 7.95 -1.04 -5.35
C LEU A 68 8.06 0.41 -4.89
N TYR A 69 7.89 1.38 -5.79
CA TYR A 69 7.73 2.79 -5.39
C TYR A 69 6.49 2.97 -4.52
N TRP A 70 5.38 2.32 -4.89
CA TRP A 70 4.15 2.35 -4.09
C TRP A 70 4.33 1.74 -2.69
N HIS A 71 4.92 0.54 -2.59
CA HIS A 71 5.15 -0.12 -1.31
C HIS A 71 6.10 0.68 -0.40
N GLU A 72 7.18 1.23 -0.95
CA GLU A 72 8.04 2.15 -0.19
C GLU A 72 7.23 3.36 0.28
N GLY A 73 6.46 3.99 -0.62
CA GLY A 73 5.64 5.16 -0.30
C GLY A 73 4.63 4.91 0.82
N GLN A 74 3.99 3.74 0.85
CA GLN A 74 3.06 3.37 1.92
C GLN A 74 3.76 3.26 3.27
N LEU A 75 4.94 2.64 3.34
CA LEU A 75 5.70 2.55 4.59
C LEU A 75 6.16 3.93 5.06
N ARG A 76 6.62 4.79 4.13
CA ARG A 76 6.98 6.19 4.44
C ARG A 76 5.76 6.97 4.94
N ALA A 77 4.60 6.77 4.35
CA ALA A 77 3.35 7.40 4.76
C ALA A 77 2.92 6.93 6.17
N ASN A 78 3.06 5.64 6.48
CA ASN A 78 2.80 5.08 7.80
C ASN A 78 3.67 5.74 8.89
N LEU A 79 4.92 6.05 8.55
CA LEU A 79 5.88 6.73 9.43
C LEU A 79 5.69 8.26 9.50
N GLY A 80 4.68 8.81 8.82
CA GLY A 80 4.45 10.25 8.76
C GLY A 80 5.43 11.02 7.85
N GLN A 81 6.27 10.32 7.07
CA GLN A 81 7.24 10.91 6.14
C GLN A 81 6.55 11.33 4.85
N ARG A 82 5.65 12.31 4.98
CA ARG A 82 4.66 12.68 3.97
C ARG A 82 5.27 13.06 2.62
N ASP A 83 6.26 13.95 2.59
CA ASP A 83 6.79 14.47 1.33
C ASP A 83 7.52 13.37 0.54
N ALA A 84 8.28 12.53 1.25
CA ALA A 84 8.91 11.34 0.66
C ALA A 84 7.86 10.37 0.10
N ALA A 85 6.79 10.10 0.85
CA ALA A 85 5.70 9.23 0.40
C ALA A 85 5.02 9.77 -0.86
N ILE A 86 4.74 11.08 -0.93
CA ILE A 86 4.14 11.72 -2.10
C ILE A 86 5.04 11.56 -3.33
N THR A 87 6.34 11.86 -3.23
CA THR A 87 7.27 11.68 -4.35
C THR A 87 7.32 10.23 -4.84
N LEU A 88 7.25 9.26 -3.93
CA LEU A 88 7.22 7.83 -4.27
C LEU A 88 5.90 7.43 -4.94
N PHE A 89 4.76 7.91 -4.44
CA PHE A 89 3.46 7.69 -5.06
C PHE A 89 3.39 8.28 -6.47
N GLU A 90 3.95 9.47 -6.70
CA GLU A 90 4.02 10.07 -8.04
C GLU A 90 4.83 9.20 -9.02
N LYS A 91 5.93 8.60 -8.56
CA LYS A 91 6.74 7.65 -9.36
C LYS A 91 6.05 6.31 -9.59
N SER A 92 5.04 5.97 -8.79
CA SER A 92 4.29 4.74 -8.94
C SER A 92 3.18 4.81 -10.00
N ARG A 93 2.90 6.00 -10.57
CA ARG A 93 1.88 6.14 -11.62
C ARG A 93 2.20 5.26 -12.83
N LYS A 94 1.15 4.77 -13.47
CA LYS A 94 1.19 3.97 -14.70
C LYS A 94 0.84 4.82 -15.91
N THR A 95 1.26 4.41 -17.11
CA THR A 95 0.66 4.96 -18.33
C THR A 95 -0.77 4.47 -18.48
N VAL A 96 -1.54 5.05 -19.40
CA VAL A 96 -2.91 4.60 -19.68
C VAL A 96 -2.91 3.14 -20.13
N GLU A 97 -1.92 2.74 -20.93
CA GLU A 97 -1.74 1.39 -21.42
C GLU A 97 -1.46 0.41 -20.27
N ASP A 98 -0.51 0.74 -19.37
CA ASP A 98 -0.12 -0.12 -18.25
C ASP A 98 -1.21 -0.21 -17.14
N ASP A 99 -2.07 0.80 -17.04
CA ASP A 99 -3.21 0.80 -16.12
C ASP A 99 -4.32 -0.14 -16.58
N HIS A 100 -4.46 -0.37 -17.89
CA HIS A 100 -5.54 -1.17 -18.48
C HIS A 100 -6.94 -0.78 -17.98
N GLY A 101 -7.16 0.51 -17.69
CA GLY A 101 -8.44 1.01 -17.18
C GLY A 101 -8.79 0.55 -15.76
N MET A 102 -7.81 0.06 -15.00
CA MET A 102 -8.03 -0.46 -13.64
C MET A 102 -8.07 0.64 -12.56
N GLY A 103 -7.83 1.89 -12.93
CA GLY A 103 -7.98 3.04 -12.04
C GLY A 103 -6.83 3.24 -11.06
N TRP A 104 -5.65 2.67 -11.32
CA TRP A 104 -4.49 2.78 -10.45
C TRP A 104 -4.13 4.24 -10.17
N ASN A 105 -4.08 5.08 -11.22
CA ASN A 105 -3.70 6.48 -11.05
C ASN A 105 -4.75 7.28 -10.25
N LEU A 106 -6.03 6.93 -10.33
CA LEU A 106 -7.08 7.54 -9.51
C LEU A 106 -6.86 7.23 -8.03
N TYR A 107 -6.48 5.98 -7.71
CA TYR A 107 -6.11 5.58 -6.37
C TYR A 107 -4.84 6.29 -5.86
N VAL A 108 -3.81 6.38 -6.71
CA VAL A 108 -2.57 7.12 -6.40
C VAL A 108 -2.87 8.58 -6.10
N ASP A 109 -3.64 9.26 -6.96
CA ASP A 109 -3.93 10.68 -6.81
C ASP A 109 -4.84 10.97 -5.61
N GLY A 110 -5.81 10.09 -5.32
CA GLY A 110 -6.59 10.15 -4.09
C GLY A 110 -5.72 10.00 -2.84
N SER A 111 -4.77 9.07 -2.85
CA SER A 111 -3.84 8.86 -1.72
C SER A 111 -2.90 10.05 -1.51
N ILE A 112 -2.40 10.65 -2.60
CA ILE A 112 -1.60 11.88 -2.55
C ILE A 112 -2.42 13.04 -2.00
N ALA A 113 -3.67 13.22 -2.44
CA ALA A 113 -4.54 14.28 -1.95
C ALA A 113 -4.84 14.14 -0.46
N PHE A 114 -5.09 12.91 0.01
CA PHE A 114 -5.24 12.63 1.45
C PHE A 114 -3.98 13.04 2.23
N LEU A 115 -2.79 12.65 1.77
CA LEU A 115 -1.53 13.05 2.42
C LEU A 115 -1.38 14.58 2.44
N ARG A 116 -1.65 15.26 1.32
CA ARG A 116 -1.61 16.73 1.22
C ARG A 116 -2.65 17.43 2.10
N ARG A 117 -3.62 16.71 2.66
CA ARG A 117 -4.82 17.27 3.32
C ARG A 117 -5.64 18.16 2.37
N ASP A 118 -5.63 17.83 1.09
CA ASP A 118 -6.40 18.52 0.05
C ASP A 118 -7.74 17.82 -0.12
N ARG A 119 -8.76 18.28 0.63
CA ARG A 119 -10.07 17.65 0.61
C ARG A 119 -10.77 17.75 -0.75
N PRO A 120 -10.82 18.93 -1.41
CA PRO A 120 -11.42 19.01 -2.73
C PRO A 120 -10.76 18.10 -3.78
N ALA A 121 -9.42 18.02 -3.80
CA ALA A 121 -8.75 17.10 -4.72
C ALA A 121 -9.03 15.64 -4.36
N PHE A 122 -9.07 15.30 -3.07
CA PHE A 122 -9.38 13.96 -2.61
C PHE A 122 -10.79 13.54 -3.06
N ASP A 123 -11.80 14.37 -2.82
CA ASP A 123 -13.19 14.07 -3.18
C ASP A 123 -13.34 13.88 -4.70
N LYS A 124 -12.61 14.67 -5.50
CA LYS A 124 -12.57 14.51 -6.97
C LYS A 124 -12.06 13.13 -7.38
N TRP A 125 -10.91 12.70 -6.85
CA TRP A 125 -10.30 11.42 -7.24
C TRP A 125 -11.04 10.22 -6.68
N HIS A 126 -11.57 10.34 -5.46
CA HIS A 126 -12.47 9.36 -4.85
C HIS A 126 -13.71 9.14 -5.73
N ALA A 127 -14.41 10.22 -6.10
CA ALA A 127 -15.61 10.13 -6.94
C ALA A 127 -15.30 9.55 -8.34
N ALA A 128 -14.16 9.94 -8.93
CA ALA A 128 -13.72 9.40 -10.21
C ALA A 128 -13.42 7.88 -10.13
N LEU A 129 -12.76 7.41 -9.08
CA LEU A 129 -12.54 5.98 -8.87
C LEU A 129 -13.86 5.24 -8.66
N ALA A 130 -14.76 5.78 -7.83
CA ALA A 130 -16.06 5.18 -7.54
C ALA A 130 -16.96 5.05 -8.79
N ALA A 131 -16.81 5.94 -9.76
CA ALA A 131 -17.58 5.94 -11.00
C ALA A 131 -16.98 5.04 -12.11
N LEU A 132 -15.85 4.37 -11.85
CA LEU A 132 -15.15 3.58 -12.86
C LEU A 132 -16.02 2.37 -13.27
N PRO A 133 -16.32 2.17 -14.57
CA PRO A 133 -17.12 1.04 -15.02
C PRO A 133 -16.35 -0.26 -14.79
N LYS A 134 -17.06 -1.30 -14.35
CA LYS A 134 -16.46 -2.62 -14.18
C LYS A 134 -16.14 -3.23 -15.56
N PRO A 135 -14.90 -3.66 -15.82
CA PRO A 135 -14.57 -4.37 -17.05
C PRO A 135 -15.40 -5.66 -17.17
N GLU A 136 -15.86 -5.96 -18.38
CA GLU A 136 -16.68 -7.15 -18.66
C GLU A 136 -15.94 -8.46 -18.33
N ASP A 137 -14.62 -8.45 -18.50
CA ASP A 137 -13.70 -9.56 -18.26
C ASP A 137 -13.02 -9.51 -16.87
N PHE A 138 -13.55 -8.71 -15.93
CA PHE A 138 -13.01 -8.63 -14.58
C PHE A 138 -13.19 -9.94 -13.80
N ASP A 139 -12.19 -10.82 -13.88
CA ASP A 139 -12.10 -12.12 -13.21
C ASP A 139 -10.79 -12.24 -12.41
N PRO A 140 -10.68 -11.55 -11.26
CA PRO A 140 -9.47 -11.59 -10.47
C PRO A 140 -9.20 -13.00 -9.94
N ARG A 141 -7.95 -13.44 -10.09
CA ARG A 141 -7.46 -14.76 -9.65
C ARG A 141 -6.47 -14.62 -8.50
N GLY A 142 -6.55 -15.53 -7.54
CA GLY A 142 -5.57 -15.65 -6.46
C GLY A 142 -4.24 -16.27 -6.95
N PRO A 143 -3.21 -16.32 -6.10
CA PRO A 143 -1.93 -16.97 -6.42
C PRO A 143 -2.05 -18.46 -6.78
N ASP A 144 -3.13 -19.13 -6.35
CA ASP A 144 -3.46 -20.53 -6.68
C ASP A 144 -4.27 -20.66 -7.99
N GLY A 145 -4.47 -19.56 -8.72
CA GLY A 145 -5.23 -19.52 -9.97
C GLY A 145 -6.75 -19.54 -9.81
N LYS A 146 -7.26 -19.62 -8.57
CA LYS A 146 -8.71 -19.70 -8.33
C LYS A 146 -9.36 -18.31 -8.36
N PRO A 147 -10.64 -18.21 -8.79
CA PRO A 147 -11.37 -16.96 -8.72
C PRO A 147 -11.43 -16.44 -7.28
N ILE A 148 -11.18 -15.14 -7.11
CA ILE A 148 -11.34 -14.47 -5.83
C ILE A 148 -12.41 -13.39 -5.95
N ALA A 149 -13.25 -13.25 -4.94
CA ALA A 149 -14.29 -12.22 -4.95
C ALA A 149 -13.70 -10.91 -4.41
N ILE A 150 -13.31 -10.02 -5.32
CA ILE A 150 -12.85 -8.65 -5.02
C ILE A 150 -13.96 -7.67 -5.39
N ALA A 151 -14.26 -6.72 -4.50
CA ALA A 151 -15.18 -5.65 -4.81
C ALA A 151 -14.57 -4.70 -5.85
N TRP A 152 -15.39 -4.33 -6.83
CA TRP A 152 -15.07 -3.32 -7.82
C TRP A 152 -15.64 -1.97 -7.36
N PRO A 153 -14.96 -0.84 -7.59
CA PRO A 153 -13.61 -0.67 -8.12
C PRO A 153 -12.51 -1.12 -7.16
N MET A 154 -11.37 -1.57 -7.71
CA MET A 154 -10.22 -1.93 -6.86
C MET A 154 -9.73 -0.71 -6.06
N ASN A 155 -9.32 -0.94 -4.81
CA ASN A 155 -8.79 0.07 -3.88
C ASN A 155 -9.78 1.17 -3.45
N LEU A 156 -11.03 1.18 -3.92
CA LEU A 156 -12.03 2.15 -3.45
C LEU A 156 -12.23 2.05 -1.93
N ASN A 157 -12.22 0.83 -1.40
CA ASN A 157 -12.30 0.55 0.03
C ASN A 157 -11.23 1.29 0.88
N VAL A 158 -10.07 1.58 0.30
CA VAL A 158 -8.99 2.34 0.94
C VAL A 158 -9.32 3.82 0.94
N LEU A 159 -9.71 4.39 -0.20
CA LEU A 159 -10.12 5.80 -0.26
C LEU A 159 -11.37 6.03 0.62
N ASP A 160 -12.31 5.10 0.70
CA ASP A 160 -13.42 5.18 1.65
C ASP A 160 -12.93 5.24 3.11
N GLY A 161 -11.87 4.49 3.44
CA GLY A 161 -11.22 4.56 4.74
C GLY A 161 -10.60 5.92 5.02
N PHE A 162 -9.91 6.50 4.03
CA PHE A 162 -9.38 7.86 4.09
C PHE A 162 -10.47 8.91 4.28
N ALA A 163 -11.60 8.78 3.59
CA ALA A 163 -12.75 9.66 3.74
C ALA A 163 -13.34 9.60 5.15
N ARG A 164 -13.52 8.38 5.69
CA ARG A 164 -14.03 8.16 7.06
C ARG A 164 -13.09 8.72 8.14
N CYS A 165 -11.79 8.62 7.92
CA CYS A 165 -10.76 8.99 8.88
C CYS A 165 -9.89 10.15 8.37
N TRP A 166 -10.54 11.18 7.84
CA TRP A 166 -9.89 12.31 7.16
C TRP A 166 -8.78 12.96 7.99
N ASP A 167 -9.00 13.17 9.28
CA ASP A 167 -8.05 13.86 10.16
C ASP A 167 -7.00 12.93 10.80
N LYS A 168 -7.07 11.62 10.52
CA LYS A 168 -6.13 10.63 11.08
C LYS A 168 -4.83 10.57 10.30
N SER A 169 -3.80 9.97 10.90
CA SER A 169 -2.58 9.63 10.16
C SER A 169 -2.89 8.65 9.03
N TYR A 170 -1.98 8.57 8.03
CA TYR A 170 -2.12 7.58 6.95
C TYR A 170 -2.22 6.16 7.51
N LYS A 171 -1.39 5.82 8.50
CA LYS A 171 -1.38 4.50 9.14
C LYS A 171 -2.73 4.14 9.75
N GLU A 172 -3.32 5.05 10.52
CA GLU A 172 -4.63 4.84 11.13
C GLU A 172 -5.74 4.74 10.07
N ALA A 173 -5.77 5.67 9.11
CA ALA A 173 -6.83 5.69 8.10
C ALA A 173 -6.76 4.46 7.16
N TYR A 174 -5.56 4.04 6.79
CA TYR A 174 -5.32 2.84 5.97
C TYR A 174 -5.60 1.56 6.75
N GLY A 175 -5.10 1.44 7.99
CA GLY A 175 -5.12 0.19 8.75
C GLY A 175 -6.39 -0.07 9.55
N MET A 176 -7.05 0.99 10.05
CA MET A 176 -8.22 0.85 10.93
C MET A 176 -9.52 1.23 10.24
N CYS A 177 -9.47 2.15 9.28
CA CYS A 177 -10.67 2.72 8.70
C CYS A 177 -10.99 2.14 7.33
N ALA A 178 -10.01 1.63 6.57
CA ALA A 178 -10.26 0.91 5.34
C ALA A 178 -10.88 -0.46 5.64
N MET A 179 -11.93 -0.82 4.91
CA MET A 179 -12.56 -2.14 5.02
C MET A 179 -11.84 -3.11 4.07
N PRO A 180 -11.75 -4.42 4.38
CA PRO A 180 -11.18 -5.38 3.44
C PRO A 180 -11.91 -5.36 2.08
N ASN A 181 -11.16 -5.35 0.99
CA ASN A 181 -11.73 -5.34 -0.37
C ASN A 181 -12.27 -6.72 -0.83
N ARG A 182 -12.32 -7.70 0.07
CA ARG A 182 -12.83 -9.05 -0.21
C ARG A 182 -14.33 -9.07 0.00
N ILE A 183 -15.06 -9.57 -0.98
CA ILE A 183 -16.48 -9.87 -0.82
C ILE A 183 -16.56 -11.15 0.00
N ILE A 184 -16.86 -11.02 1.31
CA ILE A 184 -17.22 -12.18 2.13
C ILE A 184 -18.58 -12.64 1.61
N LYS A 185 -18.64 -13.82 0.98
CA LYS A 185 -19.93 -14.49 0.79
C LYS A 185 -20.46 -14.81 2.19
N THR A 186 -21.42 -14.03 2.68
CA THR A 186 -22.25 -14.46 3.81
C THR A 186 -22.90 -15.76 3.36
N GLY A 187 -22.63 -16.85 4.10
CA GLY A 187 -23.14 -18.17 3.78
C GLY A 187 -24.66 -18.12 3.57
N ALA A 188 -25.10 -18.75 2.48
CA ALA A 188 -26.48 -19.20 2.33
C ALA A 188 -26.68 -20.44 3.20
#